data_AF-A0A963E6L7-F1
#
_entry.id   AF-A0A963E6L7-F1
#
_cell.length_a   1.000
_cell.length_b   1.000
_cell.length_c   1.000
_cell.angle_alpha   90.00
_cell.angle_beta   90.00
_cell.angle_gamma   90.00
#
_symmetry.space_group_name_H-M   'P 1'
#
loop_
_entity.id
_entity.type
_entity.pdbx_description
1 polymer ?
#
loop_
_entity_poly.entity_id
_entity_poly.type
_entity_poly.pdbx_seq_one_letter_code
_entity_poly.pdbx_strand_id
1 'polypeptide(L)'
;RDGEYERYGVRKLGAASIAERGEREILAGFWQMIDKQRPRLVTWNGRSFDAAVLKQRSLIHGLTAHNWHRTDPRFGYDYRYESNWHCDLMDALSDFGASPRLGLDEAARALGLPGKWNGSGAAVAEQAAAGDYAAIDRYCEGDVLNTYLLYLRWAYLSTRLSARSHNASVQHLLDYLEANRELHSHWGEFADRWQASDRPCPSFVNEPLGGPGPQPPESHLRSEDVMP
;
A
#
# COMPACT_ATOMS: atom_id res chain seq x y z
N ARG A 1 6.38 6.06 16.04
CA ARG A 1 6.87 4.78 16.60
C ARG A 1 6.32 4.64 18.00
N ASP A 2 5.96 3.43 18.40
CA ASP A 2 5.56 3.04 19.76
C ASP A 2 6.54 1.95 20.23
N GLY A 3 7.61 2.36 20.90
CA GLY A 3 8.77 1.49 21.15
C GLY A 3 9.44 1.04 19.84
N GLU A 4 9.60 -0.28 19.69
CA GLU A 4 10.17 -0.91 18.49
C GLU A 4 9.17 -1.00 17.33
N TYR A 5 7.87 -0.89 17.62
CA TYR A 5 6.81 -0.95 16.63
C TYR A 5 6.62 0.37 15.90
N GLU A 6 6.29 0.26 14.62
CA GLU A 6 5.89 1.38 13.81
C GLU A 6 4.46 1.82 14.18
N ARG A 7 4.07 3.03 13.79
CA ARG A 7 2.69 3.54 13.87
C ARG A 7 2.51 4.55 12.75
N TYR A 8 1.36 4.49 12.08
CA TYR A 8 1.09 5.30 10.90
C TYR A 8 -0.03 6.31 11.15
N GLY A 9 0.11 7.48 10.53
CA GLY A 9 -0.92 8.52 10.51
C GLY A 9 -0.96 9.10 9.11
N VAL A 10 -2.17 9.21 8.55
CA VAL A 10 -2.38 9.77 7.22
C VAL A 10 -2.18 11.28 7.27
N ARG A 11 -1.24 11.79 6.46
CA ARG A 11 -0.99 13.23 6.33
C ARG A 11 -1.62 13.83 5.08
N LYS A 12 -1.73 13.04 4.03
CA LYS A 12 -2.28 13.43 2.74
C LYS A 12 -2.83 12.19 2.04
N LEU A 13 -4.00 12.34 1.43
CA LEU A 13 -4.58 11.42 0.47
C LEU A 13 -4.98 12.24 -0.76
N GLY A 14 -4.79 11.68 -1.95
CA GLY A 14 -5.12 12.36 -3.20
C GLY A 14 -4.39 11.79 -4.40
N ALA A 15 -4.86 12.13 -5.60
CA ALA A 15 -4.19 11.82 -6.87
C ALA A 15 -3.32 12.99 -7.37
N ALA A 16 -2.26 12.67 -8.13
CA ALA A 16 -1.56 13.64 -8.96
C ALA A 16 -2.17 13.60 -10.37
N SER A 17 -3.18 14.44 -10.61
CA SER A 17 -4.05 14.35 -11.79
C SER A 17 -3.41 14.92 -13.06
N ILE A 18 -3.56 14.21 -14.17
CA ILE A 18 -3.17 14.70 -15.50
C ILE A 18 -4.07 15.86 -15.98
N ALA A 19 -5.22 16.07 -15.33
CA ALA A 19 -6.07 17.24 -15.57
C ALA A 19 -5.40 18.55 -15.12
N GLU A 20 -4.50 18.47 -14.13
CA GLU A 20 -3.87 19.65 -13.53
C GLU A 20 -2.43 19.86 -13.99
N ARG A 21 -1.72 18.78 -14.32
CA ARG A 21 -0.28 18.78 -14.60
C ARG A 21 0.04 17.89 -15.77
N GLY A 22 1.08 18.26 -16.53
CA GLY A 22 1.59 17.42 -17.60
C GLY A 22 2.25 16.14 -17.06
N GLU A 23 2.27 15.08 -17.86
CA GLU A 23 2.90 13.79 -17.48
C GLU A 23 4.33 13.97 -16.97
N ARG A 24 5.15 14.77 -17.67
CA ARG A 24 6.53 15.07 -17.27
C ARG A 24 6.62 15.67 -15.87
N GLU A 25 5.70 16.55 -15.51
CA GLU A 25 5.69 17.22 -14.22
C GLU A 25 5.29 16.26 -13.10
N ILE A 26 4.32 15.38 -13.36
CA ILE A 26 3.91 14.32 -12.43
C ILE A 26 5.08 13.37 -12.16
N LEU A 27 5.74 12.89 -13.23
CA LEU A 27 6.90 12.00 -13.11
C LEU A 27 8.06 12.66 -12.39
N ALA A 28 8.40 13.91 -12.73
CA ALA A 28 9.46 14.65 -12.07
C ALA A 28 9.16 14.87 -10.57
N GLY A 29 7.90 15.19 -10.24
CA GLY A 29 7.43 15.31 -8.87
C GLY A 29 7.56 14.01 -8.08
N PHE A 30 7.19 12.88 -8.69
CA PHE A 30 7.34 11.55 -8.10
C PHE A 30 8.81 11.24 -7.77
N TRP A 31 9.74 11.39 -8.72
CA TRP A 31 11.16 11.11 -8.47
C TRP A 31 11.76 12.07 -7.47
N GLN A 32 11.39 13.35 -7.51
CA GLN A 32 11.84 14.31 -6.51
C GLN A 32 11.38 13.93 -5.09
N MET A 33 10.17 13.39 -4.94
CA MET A 33 9.67 12.88 -3.67
C MET A 33 10.50 11.67 -3.19
N ILE A 34 10.73 10.68 -4.06
CA ILE A 34 11.57 9.51 -3.75
C ILE A 34 12.98 9.96 -3.34
N ASP A 35 13.58 10.87 -4.09
CA ASP A 35 14.95 11.33 -3.86
C ASP A 35 15.09 12.07 -2.53
N LYS A 36 14.15 12.95 -2.20
CA LYS A 36 14.20 13.76 -0.98
C LYS A 36 13.80 13.00 0.28
N GLN A 37 12.72 12.22 0.19
CA GLN A 37 12.07 11.66 1.38
C GLN A 37 12.49 10.21 1.65
N ARG A 38 12.96 9.49 0.62
CA ARG A 38 13.27 8.05 0.69
C ARG A 38 12.16 7.25 1.40
N PRO A 39 10.89 7.41 0.99
CA PRO A 39 9.78 6.77 1.69
C PRO A 39 9.78 5.26 1.46
N ARG A 40 9.17 4.50 2.38
CA ARG A 40 8.71 3.15 2.05
C ARG A 40 7.57 3.27 1.05
N LEU A 41 7.80 2.86 -0.19
CA LEU A 41 6.77 2.80 -1.22
C LEU A 41 5.99 1.50 -1.04
N VAL A 42 4.70 1.60 -0.75
CA VAL A 42 3.81 0.45 -0.61
C VAL A 42 2.87 0.42 -1.82
N THR A 43 2.78 -0.73 -2.49
CA THR A 43 1.97 -0.89 -3.70
C THR A 43 1.30 -2.25 -3.74
N TRP A 44 0.29 -2.40 -4.61
CA TRP A 44 -0.21 -3.70 -5.03
C TRP A 44 0.20 -3.98 -6.48
N ASN A 45 1.08 -4.95 -6.73
CA ASN A 45 1.65 -5.25 -8.05
C ASN A 45 2.46 -4.09 -8.67
N GLY A 46 2.93 -3.15 -7.85
CA GLY A 46 3.65 -1.98 -8.34
C GLY A 46 5.04 -2.27 -8.86
N ARG A 47 5.65 -3.41 -8.53
CA ARG A 47 6.95 -3.79 -9.10
C ARG A 47 6.82 -4.20 -10.56
N SER A 48 5.76 -4.93 -10.90
CA SER A 48 5.54 -5.43 -12.26
C SER A 48 4.77 -4.45 -13.14
N PHE A 49 4.09 -3.46 -12.53
CA PHE A 49 3.30 -2.48 -13.25
C PHE A 49 3.72 -1.03 -12.96
N ASP A 50 3.34 -0.44 -11.82
CA ASP A 50 3.50 1.00 -11.55
C ASP A 50 4.94 1.49 -11.74
N ALA A 51 5.91 0.87 -11.06
CA ALA A 51 7.31 1.24 -11.15
C ALA A 51 7.90 1.00 -12.56
N ALA A 52 7.43 -0.03 -13.27
CA ALA A 52 7.84 -0.29 -14.65
C ALA A 52 7.36 0.84 -15.58
N VAL A 53 6.08 1.22 -15.47
CA VAL A 53 5.49 2.33 -16.24
C VAL A 53 6.19 3.64 -15.90
N LEU A 54 6.34 3.97 -14.61
CA LEU A 54 7.01 5.20 -14.17
C LEU A 54 8.43 5.29 -14.73
N LYS A 55 9.22 4.20 -14.67
CA LYS A 55 10.57 4.17 -15.24
C LYS A 55 10.57 4.35 -16.75
N GLN A 56 9.73 3.60 -17.48
CA GLN A 56 9.66 3.67 -18.94
C GLN A 56 9.23 5.06 -19.45
N ARG A 57 8.20 5.64 -18.84
CA ARG A 57 7.72 6.99 -19.20
C ARG A 57 8.74 8.06 -18.83
N SER A 58 9.52 7.85 -17.77
CA SER A 58 10.60 8.76 -17.39
C SER A 58 11.78 8.75 -18.36
N LEU A 59 12.07 7.61 -19.00
CA LEU A 59 13.07 7.54 -20.08
C LEU A 59 12.67 8.44 -21.26
N ILE A 60 11.39 8.42 -21.65
CA ILE A 60 10.85 9.24 -22.73
C ILE A 60 11.02 10.74 -22.42
N HIS A 61 10.82 11.13 -21.16
CA HIS A 61 10.93 12.52 -20.71
C HIS A 61 12.33 12.96 -20.28
N GLY A 62 13.34 12.07 -20.39
CA GLY A 62 14.73 12.36 -20.01
C GLY A 62 14.91 12.63 -18.51
N LEU A 63 14.11 11.99 -17.65
CA LEU A 63 14.14 12.17 -16.20
C LEU A 63 15.02 11.13 -15.51
N THR A 64 15.66 11.52 -14.41
CA THR A 64 16.50 10.64 -13.59
C THR A 64 15.76 10.14 -12.35
N ALA A 65 15.82 8.84 -12.10
CA ALA A 65 15.38 8.21 -10.85
C ALA A 65 16.58 7.98 -9.90
N HIS A 66 17.18 9.07 -9.39
CA HIS A 66 18.54 9.04 -8.84
C HIS A 66 18.71 8.09 -7.63
N ASN A 67 17.91 8.27 -6.57
CA ASN A 67 18.00 7.42 -5.38
C ASN A 67 17.24 6.10 -5.51
N TRP A 68 16.47 5.90 -6.59
CA TRP A 68 15.86 4.60 -6.84
C TRP A 68 16.93 3.53 -7.10
N HIS A 69 17.91 3.84 -7.98
CA HIS A 69 18.93 2.89 -8.45
C HIS A 69 20.28 2.95 -7.71
N ARG A 70 20.55 3.97 -6.89
CA ARG A 70 21.84 4.14 -6.16
C ARG A 70 21.82 3.56 -4.75
N THR A 71 20.89 2.67 -4.50
CA THR A 71 20.78 1.93 -3.24
C THR A 71 21.79 0.80 -3.23
N ASP A 72 22.22 0.36 -2.04
CA ASP A 72 23.01 -0.88 -1.93
C ASP A 72 22.21 -1.99 -2.63
N PRO A 73 22.83 -2.84 -3.48
CA PRO A 73 22.10 -3.89 -4.20
C PRO A 73 21.35 -4.86 -3.27
N ARG A 74 21.69 -4.89 -1.98
CA ARG A 74 20.99 -5.65 -0.93
C ARG A 74 19.87 -4.87 -0.24
N PHE A 75 19.82 -3.55 -0.37
CA PHE A 75 18.95 -2.66 0.39
C PHE A 75 18.48 -1.48 -0.46
N GLY A 76 17.41 -1.67 -1.24
CA GLY A 76 16.92 -0.65 -2.17
C GLY A 76 15.55 -0.90 -2.75
N TYR A 77 15.01 0.08 -3.49
CA TYR A 77 13.69 -0.01 -4.13
C TYR A 77 13.59 -1.16 -5.15
N ASP A 78 14.67 -1.46 -5.86
CA ASP A 78 14.70 -2.57 -6.83
C ASP A 78 14.88 -3.94 -6.17
N TYR A 79 15.32 -4.01 -4.90
CA TYR A 79 15.54 -5.29 -4.24
C TYR A 79 14.20 -5.92 -3.82
N ARG A 80 13.83 -6.98 -4.53
CA ARG A 80 12.49 -7.58 -4.49
C ARG A 80 12.06 -8.06 -3.10
N TYR A 81 12.99 -8.65 -2.35
CA TYR A 81 12.72 -9.35 -1.10
C TYR A 81 12.80 -8.45 0.14
N GLU A 82 13.05 -7.16 -0.03
CA GLU A 82 13.14 -6.18 1.06
C GLU A 82 11.95 -5.21 1.03
N SER A 83 11.13 -5.29 2.08
CA SER A 83 9.90 -4.50 2.23
C SER A 83 10.12 -3.13 2.88
N ASN A 84 11.33 -2.82 3.35
CA ASN A 84 11.64 -1.52 3.95
C ASN A 84 11.63 -0.36 2.94
N TRP A 85 11.93 -0.64 1.66
CA TRP A 85 12.02 0.36 0.59
C TRP A 85 10.83 0.31 -0.36
N HIS A 86 10.65 -0.81 -1.08
CA HIS A 86 9.46 -1.05 -1.91
C HIS A 86 8.76 -2.31 -1.44
N CYS A 87 7.68 -2.13 -0.69
CA CYS A 87 6.79 -3.20 -0.27
C CYS A 87 5.70 -3.41 -1.33
N ASP A 88 5.93 -4.34 -2.26
CA ASP A 88 4.87 -4.82 -3.13
C ASP A 88 4.08 -5.93 -2.40
N LEU A 89 2.86 -5.59 -1.97
CA LEU A 89 2.02 -6.49 -1.17
C LEU A 89 1.61 -7.75 -1.93
N MET A 90 1.45 -7.67 -3.25
CA MET A 90 1.10 -8.85 -4.05
C MET A 90 2.25 -9.86 -4.04
N ASP A 91 3.48 -9.39 -4.14
CA ASP A 91 4.67 -10.24 -4.00
C ASP A 91 4.80 -10.75 -2.56
N ALA A 92 4.67 -9.87 -1.55
CA ALA A 92 4.83 -10.26 -0.15
C ALA A 92 3.79 -11.29 0.32
N LEU A 93 2.54 -11.19 -0.14
CA LEU A 93 1.45 -12.11 0.21
C LEU A 93 1.46 -13.40 -0.63
N SER A 94 2.13 -13.40 -1.79
CA SER A 94 2.26 -14.60 -2.63
C SER A 94 3.56 -15.37 -2.39
N ASP A 95 4.28 -15.06 -1.30
CA ASP A 95 5.63 -15.58 -1.03
C ASP A 95 6.54 -15.44 -2.26
N PHE A 96 6.49 -14.26 -2.87
CA PHE A 96 7.23 -13.89 -4.08
C PHE A 96 6.95 -14.78 -5.30
N GLY A 97 5.77 -15.39 -5.34
CA GLY A 97 5.30 -16.26 -6.41
C GLY A 97 5.31 -17.76 -6.05
N ALA A 98 5.57 -18.12 -4.79
CA ALA A 98 5.42 -19.50 -4.34
C ALA A 98 3.93 -19.91 -4.19
N SER A 99 3.02 -18.94 -4.10
CA SER A 99 1.57 -19.17 -4.15
C SER A 99 0.89 -18.34 -5.26
N PRO A 100 -0.34 -18.70 -5.67
CA PRO A 100 -1.09 -17.91 -6.64
C PRO A 100 -1.31 -16.48 -6.17
N ARG A 101 -1.20 -15.53 -7.10
CA ARG A 101 -1.43 -14.11 -6.83
C ARG A 101 -2.92 -13.80 -6.87
N LEU A 102 -3.39 -13.05 -5.88
CA LEU A 102 -4.76 -12.52 -5.85
C LEU A 102 -4.82 -11.13 -6.50
N GLY A 103 -5.99 -10.76 -7.01
CA GLY A 103 -6.28 -9.37 -7.37
C GLY A 103 -6.45 -8.50 -6.12
N LEU A 104 -6.19 -7.18 -6.24
CA LEU A 104 -6.39 -6.23 -5.14
C LEU A 104 -7.83 -6.28 -4.61
N ASP A 105 -8.80 -6.34 -5.52
CA ASP A 105 -10.22 -6.39 -5.20
C ASP A 105 -10.59 -7.64 -4.38
N GLU A 106 -10.05 -8.79 -4.77
CA GLU A 106 -10.28 -10.08 -4.08
C GLU A 106 -9.65 -10.05 -2.67
N ALA A 107 -8.40 -9.59 -2.56
CA ALA A 107 -7.70 -9.49 -1.28
C ALA A 107 -8.36 -8.47 -0.33
N ALA A 108 -8.79 -7.33 -0.87
CA ALA A 108 -9.50 -6.29 -0.12
C ALA A 108 -10.83 -6.83 0.45
N ARG A 109 -11.64 -7.46 -0.40
CA ARG A 109 -12.92 -8.06 0.04
C ARG A 109 -12.72 -9.22 1.02
N ALA A 110 -11.63 -9.98 0.90
CA ALA A 110 -11.28 -11.02 1.88
C ALA A 110 -11.06 -10.43 3.29
N LEU A 111 -10.57 -9.20 3.39
CA LEU A 111 -10.45 -8.45 4.65
C LEU A 111 -11.69 -7.62 5.03
N GLY A 112 -12.82 -7.79 4.34
CA GLY A 112 -14.03 -7.00 4.59
C GLY A 112 -13.95 -5.55 4.10
N LEU A 113 -12.92 -5.19 3.32
CA LEU A 113 -12.83 -3.87 2.70
C LEU A 113 -13.80 -3.76 1.51
N PRO A 114 -14.18 -2.53 1.10
CA PRO A 114 -15.07 -2.31 -0.04
C PRO A 114 -14.60 -2.90 -1.38
N GLY A 115 -13.29 -3.11 -1.57
CA GLY A 115 -12.73 -3.60 -2.84
C GLY A 115 -12.82 -2.52 -3.92
N LYS A 116 -13.21 -2.86 -5.13
CA LYS A 116 -13.58 -1.87 -6.17
C LYS A 116 -15.04 -1.49 -5.99
N TRP A 117 -15.31 -0.24 -5.58
CA TRP A 117 -16.69 0.27 -5.39
C TRP A 117 -17.01 1.51 -6.23
N ASN A 118 -16.01 2.28 -6.64
CA ASN A 118 -16.19 3.58 -7.29
C ASN A 118 -15.53 3.68 -8.68
N GLY A 119 -15.29 2.55 -9.35
CA GLY A 119 -14.73 2.52 -10.70
C GLY A 119 -14.13 1.17 -11.09
N SER A 120 -13.58 1.11 -12.31
CA SER A 120 -12.86 -0.07 -12.82
C SER A 120 -11.72 0.36 -13.74
N GLY A 121 -10.56 -0.28 -13.60
CA GLY A 121 -9.42 -0.09 -14.49
C GLY A 121 -9.75 -0.30 -15.98
N ALA A 122 -10.77 -1.11 -16.30
CA ALA A 122 -11.22 -1.32 -17.69
C ALA A 122 -11.83 -0.05 -18.32
N ALA A 123 -12.37 0.86 -17.51
CA ALA A 123 -13.00 2.10 -17.98
C ALA A 123 -12.02 3.28 -18.11
N VAL A 124 -10.78 3.14 -17.60
CA VAL A 124 -9.82 4.27 -17.51
C VAL A 124 -9.52 4.87 -18.88
N ALA A 125 -9.37 4.06 -19.92
CA ALA A 125 -9.09 4.56 -21.27
C ALA A 125 -10.26 5.40 -21.83
N GLU A 126 -11.49 4.91 -21.65
CA GLU A 126 -12.71 5.62 -22.08
C GLU A 126 -12.92 6.90 -21.28
N GLN A 127 -12.74 6.84 -19.95
CA GLN A 127 -12.82 8.01 -19.06
C GLN A 127 -11.79 9.07 -19.43
N ALA A 128 -10.54 8.69 -19.70
CA ALA A 128 -9.49 9.60 -20.11
C ALA A 128 -9.81 10.24 -21.47
N ALA A 129 -10.32 9.46 -22.44
CA ALA A 129 -10.75 9.97 -23.73
C ALA A 129 -11.93 10.95 -23.61
N ALA A 130 -12.81 10.73 -22.63
CA ALA A 130 -13.91 11.65 -22.29
C ALA A 130 -13.48 12.84 -21.42
N GLY A 131 -12.22 12.89 -20.97
CA GLY A 131 -11.72 13.93 -20.06
C GLY A 131 -12.21 13.81 -18.61
N ASP A 132 -12.82 12.69 -18.23
CA ASP A 132 -13.30 12.43 -16.86
C ASP A 132 -12.18 11.92 -15.95
N TYR A 133 -11.15 12.76 -15.78
CA TYR A 133 -10.03 12.46 -14.90
C TYR A 133 -10.44 12.43 -13.43
N ALA A 134 -11.48 13.16 -13.05
CA ALA A 134 -12.01 13.14 -11.69
C ALA A 134 -12.52 11.74 -11.30
N ALA A 135 -13.16 11.00 -12.22
CA ALA A 135 -13.54 9.61 -11.96
C ALA A 135 -12.33 8.67 -11.84
N ILE A 136 -11.31 8.88 -12.67
CA ILE A 136 -10.05 8.12 -12.60
C ILE A 136 -9.36 8.36 -11.26
N ASP A 137 -9.28 9.62 -10.83
CA ASP A 137 -8.65 10.00 -9.56
C ASP A 137 -9.37 9.37 -8.37
N ARG A 138 -10.71 9.42 -8.34
CA ARG A 138 -11.52 8.75 -7.30
C ARG A 138 -11.28 7.23 -7.26
N TYR A 139 -11.20 6.60 -8.42
CA TYR A 139 -10.90 5.16 -8.54
C TYR A 139 -9.49 4.84 -8.00
N CYS A 140 -8.48 5.60 -8.41
CA CYS A 140 -7.10 5.41 -7.95
C CYS A 140 -6.95 5.63 -6.43
N GLU A 141 -7.61 6.65 -5.88
CA GLU A 141 -7.65 6.87 -4.43
C GLU A 141 -8.28 5.69 -3.69
N GLY A 142 -9.28 5.04 -4.29
CA GLY A 142 -9.90 3.86 -3.71
C GLY A 142 -8.97 2.64 -3.68
N ASP A 143 -8.23 2.40 -4.75
CA ASP A 143 -7.18 1.37 -4.79
C ASP A 143 -6.07 1.64 -3.77
N VAL A 144 -5.69 2.92 -3.55
CA VAL A 144 -4.74 3.32 -2.51
C VAL A 144 -5.26 3.05 -1.10
N LEU A 145 -6.53 3.35 -0.83
CA LEU A 145 -7.16 3.09 0.48
C LEU A 145 -7.18 1.58 0.80
N ASN A 146 -7.59 0.75 -0.16
CA ASN A 146 -7.54 -0.70 -0.01
C ASN A 146 -6.10 -1.19 0.24
N THR A 147 -5.14 -0.71 -0.56
CA THR A 147 -3.72 -1.07 -0.45
C THR A 147 -3.16 -0.69 0.92
N TYR A 148 -3.49 0.49 1.45
CA TYR A 148 -3.04 0.95 2.75
C TYR A 148 -3.58 0.09 3.90
N LEU A 149 -4.86 -0.30 3.86
CA LEU A 149 -5.45 -1.15 4.90
C LEU A 149 -4.92 -2.60 4.85
N LEU A 150 -4.75 -3.14 3.64
CA LEU A 150 -4.03 -4.41 3.43
C LEU A 150 -2.61 -4.34 3.99
N TYR A 151 -1.92 -3.22 3.77
CA TYR A 151 -0.59 -2.99 4.33
C TYR A 151 -0.59 -2.96 5.85
N LEU A 152 -1.54 -2.28 6.50
CA LEU A 152 -1.61 -2.27 7.97
C LEU A 152 -1.79 -3.70 8.51
N ARG A 153 -2.68 -4.50 7.91
CA ARG A 153 -2.90 -5.90 8.30
C ARG A 153 -1.63 -6.75 8.08
N TRP A 154 -0.94 -6.59 6.95
CA TRP A 154 0.33 -7.28 6.68
C TRP A 154 1.46 -6.80 7.61
N ALA A 155 1.52 -5.51 7.93
CA ALA A 155 2.52 -4.95 8.83
C ALA A 155 2.32 -5.45 10.27
N TYR A 156 1.07 -5.69 10.69
CA TYR A 156 0.78 -6.39 11.94
C TYR A 156 1.25 -7.85 11.88
N LEU A 157 0.89 -8.58 10.81
CA LEU A 157 1.30 -9.99 10.61
C LEU A 157 2.84 -10.16 10.62
N SER A 158 3.57 -9.22 10.03
CA SER A 158 5.04 -9.21 9.93
C SER A 158 5.73 -8.51 11.09
N THR A 159 5.05 -8.37 12.23
CA THR A 159 5.57 -7.79 13.49
C THR A 159 6.09 -6.36 13.39
N ARG A 160 5.81 -5.63 12.30
CA ARG A 160 6.15 -4.21 12.15
C ARG A 160 5.24 -3.32 12.98
N LEU A 161 3.99 -3.74 13.17
CA LEU A 161 3.00 -3.11 14.05
C LEU A 161 2.67 -4.04 15.21
N SER A 162 2.49 -3.48 16.40
CA SER A 162 1.74 -4.14 17.48
C SER A 162 0.24 -4.05 17.22
N ALA A 163 -0.58 -4.85 17.92
CA ALA A 163 -2.03 -4.75 17.81
C ALA A 163 -2.53 -3.34 18.19
N ARG A 164 -1.99 -2.76 19.28
CA ARG A 164 -2.21 -1.35 19.63
C ARG A 164 -1.87 -0.38 18.50
N SER A 165 -0.68 -0.50 17.89
CA SER A 165 -0.25 0.43 16.83
C SER A 165 -1.04 0.25 15.54
N HIS A 166 -1.42 -0.99 15.21
CA HIS A 166 -2.33 -1.29 14.12
C HIS A 166 -3.68 -0.58 14.33
N ASN A 167 -4.32 -0.82 15.47
CA ASN A 167 -5.64 -0.28 15.78
C ASN A 167 -5.64 1.24 15.82
N ALA A 168 -4.58 1.84 16.37
CA ALA A 168 -4.40 3.28 16.38
C ALA A 168 -4.16 3.88 14.98
N SER A 169 -3.55 3.12 14.05
CA SER A 169 -3.35 3.55 12.66
C SER A 169 -4.64 3.43 11.84
N VAL A 170 -5.43 2.39 12.08
CA VAL A 170 -6.78 2.21 11.51
C VAL A 170 -7.71 3.33 11.98
N GLN A 171 -7.77 3.59 13.29
CA GLN A 171 -8.61 4.66 13.82
C GLN A 171 -8.22 6.02 13.23
N HIS A 172 -6.92 6.31 13.14
CA HIS A 172 -6.46 7.55 12.52
C HIS A 172 -6.92 7.68 11.05
N LEU A 173 -6.97 6.59 10.27
CA LEU A 173 -7.50 6.65 8.91
C LEU A 173 -8.99 6.98 8.93
N LEU A 174 -9.78 6.28 9.74
CA LEU A 174 -11.22 6.53 9.84
C LEU A 174 -11.51 7.98 10.23
N ASP A 175 -10.82 8.51 11.24
CA ASP A 175 -10.93 9.91 11.67
C ASP A 175 -10.54 10.88 10.54
N TYR A 176 -9.49 10.55 9.78
CA TYR A 176 -9.05 11.37 8.64
C TYR A 176 -10.10 11.40 7.52
N LEU A 177 -10.69 10.25 7.17
CA LEU A 177 -11.71 10.17 6.13
C LEU A 177 -12.98 10.93 6.55
N GLU A 178 -13.42 10.76 7.80
CA GLU A 178 -14.59 11.46 8.35
C GLU A 178 -14.38 12.96 8.35
N ALA A 179 -13.22 13.45 8.82
CA ALA A 179 -12.91 14.87 8.87
C ALA A 179 -12.87 15.55 7.49
N ASN A 180 -12.72 14.79 6.40
CA ASN A 180 -12.61 15.30 5.04
C ASN A 180 -13.81 14.95 4.15
N ARG A 181 -14.84 14.28 4.69
CA ARG A 181 -15.98 13.77 3.89
C ARG A 181 -16.80 14.84 3.18
N GLU A 182 -16.86 16.05 3.73
CA GLU A 182 -17.59 17.17 3.11
C GLU A 182 -16.93 17.61 1.80
N LEU A 183 -15.60 17.58 1.75
CA LEU A 183 -14.82 17.92 0.57
C LEU A 183 -14.66 16.74 -0.39
N HIS A 184 -14.59 15.52 0.16
CA HIS A 184 -14.33 14.29 -0.58
C HIS A 184 -15.36 13.22 -0.20
N SER A 185 -16.58 13.32 -0.74
CA SER A 185 -17.70 12.44 -0.36
C SER A 185 -17.43 10.95 -0.56
N HIS A 186 -16.64 10.57 -1.58
CA HIS A 186 -16.25 9.18 -1.84
C HIS A 186 -15.33 8.59 -0.77
N TRP A 187 -14.63 9.42 0.02
CA TRP A 187 -13.86 8.96 1.17
C TRP A 187 -14.77 8.54 2.32
N GLY A 188 -15.83 9.31 2.57
CA GLY A 188 -16.88 8.94 3.52
C GLY A 188 -17.60 7.65 3.09
N GLU A 189 -17.96 7.55 1.81
CA GLU A 189 -18.60 6.34 1.26
C GLU A 189 -17.73 5.09 1.46
N PHE A 190 -16.41 5.20 1.28
CA PHE A 190 -15.49 4.10 1.57
C PHE A 190 -15.56 3.66 3.04
N ALA A 191 -15.49 4.62 3.95
CA ALA A 191 -15.55 4.35 5.39
C ALA A 191 -16.88 3.71 5.80
N ASP A 192 -17.99 4.19 5.25
CA ASP A 192 -19.32 3.65 5.50
C ASP A 192 -19.44 2.19 5.02
N ARG A 193 -19.03 1.92 3.77
CA ARG A 193 -19.05 0.57 3.20
C ARG A 193 -18.14 -0.40 3.97
N TRP A 194 -16.99 0.08 4.43
CA TRP A 194 -16.08 -0.73 5.22
C TRP A 194 -16.68 -1.09 6.59
N GLN A 195 -17.23 -0.10 7.29
CA GLN A 195 -17.84 -0.32 8.61
C GLN A 195 -19.13 -1.15 8.55
N ALA A 196 -19.83 -1.12 7.42
CA ALA A 196 -21.02 -1.93 7.18
C ALA A 196 -20.73 -3.38 6.75
N SER A 197 -19.46 -3.77 6.58
CA SER A 197 -19.10 -5.12 6.14
C SER A 197 -19.51 -6.18 7.16
N ASP A 198 -20.18 -7.23 6.69
CA ASP A 198 -20.62 -8.39 7.49
C ASP A 198 -19.60 -9.55 7.50
N ARG A 199 -18.47 -9.37 6.81
CA ARG A 199 -17.40 -10.37 6.75
C ARG A 199 -16.84 -10.61 8.16
N PRO A 200 -16.51 -11.85 8.53
CA PRO A 200 -15.93 -12.18 9.83
C PRO A 200 -14.46 -11.74 9.97
N CYS A 201 -14.04 -10.69 9.27
CA CYS A 201 -12.70 -10.11 9.36
C CYS A 201 -12.79 -8.79 10.14
N PRO A 202 -12.33 -8.73 11.39
CA PRO A 202 -12.46 -7.52 12.18
C PRO A 202 -11.50 -6.43 11.67
N SER A 203 -11.98 -5.20 11.62
CA SER A 203 -11.17 -4.02 11.27
C SER A 203 -10.03 -3.82 12.28
N PHE A 204 -10.33 -3.99 13.57
CA PHE A 204 -9.37 -3.97 14.66
C PHE A 204 -8.86 -5.38 14.98
N VAL A 205 -7.63 -5.49 15.44
CA VAL A 205 -7.03 -6.76 15.86
C VAL A 205 -6.96 -6.87 17.36
N ASN A 206 -7.02 -8.10 17.84
CA ASN A 206 -6.77 -8.41 19.25
C ASN A 206 -5.27 -8.53 19.49
N GLU A 207 -4.86 -8.30 20.74
CA GLU A 207 -3.52 -8.64 21.19
C GLU A 207 -3.27 -10.15 21.00
N PRO A 208 -2.02 -10.55 20.69
CA PRO A 208 -1.65 -11.96 20.61
C PRO A 208 -1.98 -12.71 21.90
N LEU A 209 -2.36 -13.99 21.78
CA LEU A 209 -2.68 -14.86 22.93
C LEU A 209 -1.49 -15.13 23.87
N GLY A 210 -0.30 -14.63 23.54
CA GLY A 210 0.93 -14.69 24.33
C GLY A 210 2.03 -13.86 23.67
N GLY A 211 3.07 -13.51 24.43
CA GLY A 211 4.26 -12.86 23.86
C GLY A 211 5.01 -13.78 22.90
N PRO A 212 5.71 -13.26 21.89
CA PRO A 212 6.61 -14.07 21.08
C PRO A 212 7.64 -14.74 22.01
N GLY A 213 7.91 -16.02 21.79
CA GLY A 213 9.06 -16.68 22.40
C GLY A 213 10.36 -15.98 22.02
N PRO A 214 11.45 -16.18 22.77
CA PRO A 214 12.75 -15.59 22.43
C PRO A 214 13.14 -16.02 21.01
N GLN A 215 13.58 -15.09 20.17
CA GLN A 215 14.25 -15.49 18.94
C GLN A 215 15.55 -16.21 19.33
N PRO A 216 15.81 -17.41 18.81
CA PRO A 216 17.07 -18.08 19.05
C PRO A 216 18.21 -17.20 18.50
N PRO A 217 19.34 -17.11 19.21
CA PRO A 217 20.49 -16.31 18.77
C PRO A 217 21.19 -16.90 17.53
N GLU A 218 20.88 -18.15 17.18
CA GLU A 218 21.48 -18.88 16.08
C GLU A 218 20.81 -18.55 14.76
N SER A 219 21.62 -18.45 13.70
CA SER A 219 21.14 -18.23 12.32
C SER A 219 20.52 -19.47 11.67
N HIS A 220 20.46 -20.59 12.40
CA HIS A 220 19.93 -21.86 11.92
C HIS A 220 19.01 -22.48 12.98
N LEU A 221 17.97 -23.18 12.51
CA LEU A 221 17.07 -23.93 13.39
C LEU A 221 17.78 -25.20 13.88
N ARG A 222 17.56 -25.55 15.14
CA ARG A 222 18.06 -26.81 15.71
C ARG A 222 17.26 -27.97 15.10
N SER A 223 17.88 -29.14 14.97
CA SER A 223 17.20 -30.32 14.41
C SER A 223 15.95 -30.72 15.19
N GLU A 224 15.90 -30.44 16.49
CA GLU A 224 14.74 -30.69 17.37
C GLU A 224 13.59 -29.69 17.17
N ASP A 225 13.82 -28.55 16.51
CA ASP A 225 12.83 -27.50 16.29
C ASP A 225 12.14 -27.59 14.91
N VAL A 226 12.34 -28.70 14.18
CA VAL A 226 11.75 -28.91 12.84
C VAL A 226 10.30 -29.40 12.97
N MET A 227 9.35 -28.64 12.41
CA MET A 227 7.96 -29.07 12.26
C MET A 227 7.69 -29.61 10.84
N PRO A 228 6.79 -30.61 10.67
CA PRO A 228 6.47 -31.23 9.37
C PRO A 228 5.70 -30.31 8.43
#